data_AF-A0A3D4B093-F1
#
_entry.id   AF-A0A3D4B093-F1
#
_cell.length_a   1.000
_cell.length_b   1.000
_cell.length_c   1.000
_cell.angle_alpha   90.00
_cell.angle_beta   90.00
_cell.angle_gamma   90.00
#
_symmetry.space_group_name_H-M   'P 1'
#
loop_
_entity.id
_entity.type
_entity.pdbx_description
1 polymer ?
#
loop_
_entity_poly.entity_id
_entity_poly.type
_entity_poly.pdbx_seq_one_letter_code
_entity_poly.pdbx_strand_id
1 'polypeptide(L)'
;MSEEKARAEDRKPLVYIRGMQYSAHDPADGLLMAPAIAVPRLLTRAGLKMPDMDLIEIHEAFAAQALANVEAWEQGWKGEPTGPVDWSRVNVNGSSIAIRHPWSATGARII
;
A
#
# COMPACT_ATOMS: atom_id res chain seq x y z
N MET A 1 -14.99 -12.77 -1.09
CA MET A 1 -15.57 -14.13 -0.93
C MET A 1 -14.44 -15.12 -0.68
N SER A 2 -14.71 -16.28 -0.07
CA SER A 2 -13.71 -17.34 0.04
C SER A 2 -13.45 -17.99 -1.31
N GLU A 3 -12.27 -18.58 -1.48
CA GLU A 3 -11.92 -19.34 -2.69
C GLU A 3 -12.86 -20.55 -2.90
N GLU A 4 -13.21 -21.24 -1.81
CA GLU A 4 -14.17 -22.35 -1.83
C GLU A 4 -15.53 -21.91 -2.41
N LYS A 5 -16.05 -20.76 -1.96
CA LYS A 5 -17.31 -20.22 -2.46
C LYS A 5 -17.20 -19.79 -3.93
N ALA A 6 -16.07 -19.19 -4.32
CA ALA A 6 -15.84 -18.83 -5.71
C ALA A 6 -15.84 -20.08 -6.62
N ARG A 7 -15.21 -21.18 -6.19
CA ARG A 7 -15.22 -22.46 -6.90
C ARG A 7 -16.62 -23.09 -6.95
N ALA A 8 -17.37 -23.05 -5.85
CA ALA A 8 -18.74 -23.58 -5.78
C ALA A 8 -19.72 -22.81 -6.69
N GLU A 9 -19.47 -21.51 -6.91
CA GLU A 9 -20.25 -20.65 -7.79
C GLU A 9 -19.70 -20.56 -9.23
N ASP A 10 -18.70 -21.37 -9.60
CA ASP A 10 -18.01 -21.34 -10.90
C ASP A 10 -17.51 -19.94 -11.31
N ARG A 11 -17.00 -19.19 -10.33
CA ARG A 11 -16.40 -17.85 -10.54
C ARG A 11 -14.89 -17.94 -10.59
N LYS A 12 -14.29 -17.29 -11.58
CA LYS A 12 -12.83 -17.11 -11.69
C LYS A 12 -12.37 -15.90 -10.85
N PRO A 13 -11.57 -16.09 -9.78
CA PRO A 13 -11.01 -14.98 -9.03
C PRO A 13 -10.08 -14.12 -9.90
N LEU A 14 -10.19 -12.80 -9.80
CA LEU A 14 -9.29 -11.87 -10.49
C LEU A 14 -7.98 -11.70 -9.71
N VAL A 15 -8.08 -11.59 -8.37
CA VAL A 15 -6.96 -11.37 -7.45
C VAL A 15 -7.23 -12.07 -6.11
N TYR A 16 -6.19 -12.17 -5.27
CA TYR A 16 -6.28 -12.71 -3.92
C TYR A 16 -5.79 -11.66 -2.91
N ILE A 17 -6.54 -11.48 -1.81
CA ILE A 17 -6.05 -10.70 -0.67
C ILE A 17 -5.10 -11.59 0.13
N ARG A 18 -3.78 -11.35 0.00
CA ARG A 18 -2.73 -12.14 0.67
C ARG A 18 -2.41 -11.67 2.08
N GLY A 19 -2.65 -10.40 2.38
CA GLY A 19 -2.42 -9.86 3.71
C GLY A 19 -2.94 -8.44 3.84
N MET A 20 -3.20 -8.04 5.07
CA MET A 20 -3.58 -6.67 5.40
C MET A 20 -2.90 -6.28 6.72
N GLN A 21 -2.46 -5.03 6.81
CA GLN A 21 -1.79 -4.51 8.00
C GLN A 21 -2.31 -3.13 8.32
N TYR A 22 -2.68 -2.94 9.58
CA TYR A 22 -3.02 -1.63 10.13
C TYR A 22 -1.88 -1.13 11.01
N SER A 23 -1.77 0.19 11.11
CA SER A 23 -0.91 0.85 12.10
C SER A 23 -1.53 2.19 12.49
N ALA A 24 -1.10 2.70 13.63
CA ALA A 24 -1.41 4.03 14.09
C ALA A 24 -0.09 4.74 14.41
N HIS A 25 -0.10 6.05 14.33
CA HIS A 25 1.01 6.91 14.69
C HIS A 25 0.44 8.17 15.34
N ASP A 26 1.24 8.82 16.18
CA ASP A 26 0.81 10.04 16.86
C ASP A 26 0.47 11.12 15.82
N PRO A 27 -0.75 11.69 15.84
CA PRO A 27 -1.13 12.75 14.91
C PRO A 27 -0.18 13.96 14.95
N ALA A 28 0.37 14.30 16.12
CA ALA A 28 1.28 15.43 16.30
C ALA A 28 2.65 15.19 15.62
N ASP A 29 3.08 13.94 15.55
CA ASP A 29 4.38 13.55 14.99
C ASP A 29 4.29 13.11 13.51
N GLY A 30 3.21 13.46 12.82
CA GLY A 30 3.02 13.16 11.40
C GLY A 30 1.92 12.14 11.14
N LEU A 31 0.67 12.54 11.36
CA LEU A 31 -0.56 11.78 11.09
C LEU A 31 -0.55 10.95 9.78
N LEU A 32 0.12 11.46 8.74
CA LEU A 32 0.15 10.87 7.40
C LEU A 32 1.26 9.82 7.19
N MET A 33 2.00 9.46 8.24
CA MET A 33 3.14 8.53 8.18
C MET A 33 2.81 7.11 8.64
N ALA A 34 1.54 6.79 8.87
CA ALA A 34 1.13 5.42 9.18
C ALA A 34 1.58 4.38 8.12
N PRO A 35 1.56 4.66 6.80
CA PRO A 35 2.05 3.70 5.81
C PRO A 35 3.53 3.35 5.96
N ALA A 36 4.36 4.28 6.43
CA ALA A 36 5.78 4.05 6.76
C ALA A 36 5.99 3.00 7.88
N ILE A 37 4.94 2.69 8.66
CA ILE A 37 4.96 1.64 9.69
C ILE A 37 4.24 0.38 9.20
N ALA A 38 3.07 0.54 8.57
CA ALA A 38 2.24 -0.59 8.14
C ALA A 38 2.89 -1.42 7.02
N VAL A 39 3.49 -0.78 6.02
CA VAL A 39 4.05 -1.47 4.85
C VAL A 39 5.27 -2.32 5.21
N PRO A 40 6.29 -1.82 5.94
CA PRO A 40 7.43 -2.67 6.33
C PRO A 40 7.00 -3.87 7.18
N ARG A 41 6.04 -3.69 8.08
CA ARG A 41 5.47 -4.79 8.90
C ARG A 41 4.77 -5.84 8.04
N LEU A 42 3.97 -5.41 7.06
CA LEU A 42 3.28 -6.32 6.15
C LEU A 42 4.28 -7.13 5.32
N LEU A 43 5.24 -6.45 4.70
CA LEU A 43 6.27 -7.07 3.85
C LEU A 43 7.13 -8.05 4.66
N THR A 44 7.54 -7.67 5.88
CA THR A 44 8.29 -8.55 6.78
C THR A 44 7.50 -9.82 7.12
N ARG A 45 6.21 -9.69 7.46
CA ARG A 45 5.35 -10.84 7.74
C ARG A 45 5.13 -11.73 6.52
N ALA A 46 5.12 -11.15 5.32
CA ALA A 46 4.98 -11.86 4.06
C ALA A 46 6.30 -12.47 3.55
N GLY A 47 7.44 -12.14 4.15
CA GLY A 47 8.76 -12.55 3.66
C GLY A 47 9.14 -11.87 2.34
N LEU A 48 8.63 -10.67 2.08
CA LEU A 48 8.82 -9.90 0.85
C LEU A 48 9.55 -8.58 1.12
N LYS A 49 10.04 -7.97 0.05
CA LYS A 49 10.64 -6.64 0.00
C LYS A 49 9.97 -5.80 -1.10
N MET A 50 10.21 -4.49 -1.07
CA MET A 50 9.63 -3.57 -2.04
C MET A 50 10.00 -3.90 -3.50
N PRO A 51 11.24 -4.33 -3.83
CA PRO A 51 11.59 -4.74 -5.18
C PRO A 51 10.85 -5.99 -5.70
N ASP A 52 10.23 -6.78 -4.82
CA ASP A 52 9.44 -7.94 -5.23
C ASP A 52 8.05 -7.52 -5.76
N MET A 53 7.67 -6.25 -5.65
CA MET A 53 6.38 -5.74 -6.09
C MET A 53 6.42 -5.36 -7.58
N ASP A 54 5.53 -5.96 -8.37
CA ASP A 54 5.38 -5.64 -9.80
C ASP A 54 4.60 -4.35 -10.04
N LEU A 55 3.65 -4.04 -9.15
CA LEU A 55 2.85 -2.81 -9.17
C LEU A 55 2.66 -2.31 -7.74
N ILE A 56 2.68 -0.99 -7.58
CA ILE A 56 2.52 -0.33 -6.29
C ILE A 56 1.46 0.76 -6.43
N GLU A 57 0.33 0.59 -5.75
CA GLU A 57 -0.71 1.61 -5.67
C GLU A 57 -0.69 2.27 -4.28
N ILE A 58 -0.47 3.58 -4.27
CA ILE A 58 -0.39 4.42 -3.08
C ILE A 58 -1.56 5.40 -3.13
N HIS A 59 -2.30 5.51 -2.02
CA HIS A 59 -3.19 6.64 -1.84
C HIS A 59 -2.38 7.94 -1.70
N GLU A 60 -2.45 8.79 -2.71
CA GLU A 60 -1.79 10.10 -2.73
C GLU A 60 -2.69 11.15 -2.05
N ALA A 61 -2.63 11.26 -0.72
CA ALA A 61 -3.34 12.36 -0.04
C ALA A 61 -2.72 13.72 -0.42
N PHE A 62 -1.39 13.76 -0.48
CA PHE A 62 -0.58 14.87 -0.95
C PHE A 62 0.72 14.33 -1.57
N ALA A 63 1.34 15.08 -2.48
CA ALA A 63 2.59 14.65 -3.11
C ALA A 63 3.71 14.46 -2.07
N ALA A 64 3.85 15.42 -1.16
CA ALA A 64 4.82 15.36 -0.07
C ALA A 64 4.59 14.14 0.85
N GLN A 65 3.34 13.77 1.10
CA GLN A 65 3.02 12.59 1.90
C GLN A 65 3.45 11.30 1.21
N ALA A 66 3.14 11.15 -0.08
CA ALA A 66 3.53 9.96 -0.84
C ALA A 66 5.06 9.82 -0.89
N LEU A 67 5.77 10.90 -1.24
CA LEU A 67 7.22 10.93 -1.30
C LEU A 67 7.87 10.63 0.06
N ALA A 68 7.38 11.22 1.15
CA ALA A 68 7.93 10.98 2.48
C ALA A 68 7.73 9.52 2.94
N ASN A 69 6.60 8.89 2.59
CA ASN A 69 6.39 7.48 2.90
C ASN A 69 7.29 6.57 2.07
N VAL A 70 7.49 6.88 0.78
CA VAL A 70 8.43 6.14 -0.07
C VAL A 70 9.86 6.26 0.47
N GLU A 71 10.32 7.46 0.81
CA GLU A 71 11.64 7.66 1.40
C GLU A 71 11.82 6.86 2.69
N ALA A 72 10.80 6.84 3.55
CA ALA A 72 10.80 6.04 4.78
C ALA A 72 10.82 4.52 4.51
N TRP A 73 10.26 4.05 3.39
CA TRP A 73 10.33 2.64 2.98
C TRP A 73 11.70 2.27 2.42
N GLU A 74 12.35 3.17 1.71
CA GLU A 74 13.67 2.94 1.11
C GLU A 74 14.80 3.01 2.14
N GLN A 75 14.78 4.04 2.99
CA GLN A 75 15.83 4.31 3.97
C GLN A 75 15.56 3.69 5.35
N GLY A 76 14.30 3.34 5.64
CA GLY A 76 13.85 2.98 6.97
C GLY A 76 13.53 4.22 7.83
N TRP A 77 12.63 4.06 8.80
CA TRP A 77 12.25 5.13 9.73
C TRP A 77 11.89 4.59 11.12
N LYS A 78 10.74 3.92 11.23
CA LYS A 78 10.26 3.24 12.44
C LYS A 78 10.25 1.71 12.29
N GLY A 79 11.12 1.24 11.40
CA GLY A 79 11.31 -0.15 11.01
C GLY A 79 12.41 -0.25 9.97
N GLU A 80 12.80 -1.48 9.65
CA GLU A 80 13.85 -1.76 8.68
C GLU A 80 13.47 -1.29 7.27
N PRO A 81 14.45 -0.87 6.46
CA PRO A 81 14.22 -0.55 5.07
C PRO A 81 13.66 -1.76 4.31
N THR A 82 12.71 -1.45 3.43
CA THR A 82 12.03 -2.43 2.57
C THR A 82 12.70 -2.57 1.20
N GLY A 83 13.69 -1.72 0.90
CA GLY A 83 14.39 -1.68 -0.38
C GLY A 83 13.90 -0.54 -1.28
N PRO A 84 14.58 -0.32 -2.43
CA PRO A 84 14.25 0.76 -3.35
C PRO A 84 12.85 0.59 -3.96
N VAL A 85 12.19 1.71 -4.23
CA VAL A 85 10.92 1.77 -4.95
C VAL A 85 11.20 2.09 -6.42
N ASP A 86 10.76 1.21 -7.31
CA ASP A 86 10.77 1.48 -8.75
C ASP A 86 9.57 2.37 -9.11
N TRP A 87 9.83 3.66 -9.32
CA TRP A 87 8.81 4.65 -9.67
C TRP A 87 8.07 4.35 -10.98
N SER A 88 8.63 3.52 -11.88
CA SER A 88 7.91 3.10 -13.09
C SER A 88 6.75 2.14 -12.80
N ARG A 89 6.65 1.61 -11.58
CA ARG A 89 5.59 0.69 -11.11
C ARG A 89 4.59 1.35 -10.16
N VAL A 90 4.86 2.60 -9.76
CA VAL A 90 4.03 3.33 -8.78
C VAL A 90 2.93 4.09 -9.50
N ASN A 91 1.67 3.85 -9.12
CA ASN A 91 0.50 4.62 -9.58
C ASN A 91 0.48 4.83 -11.11
N VAL A 92 0.76 3.78 -11.89
CA VAL A 92 1.01 3.87 -13.35
C VAL A 92 -0.18 4.42 -14.14
N ASN A 93 -1.39 4.37 -13.57
CA ASN A 93 -2.63 4.90 -14.14
C ASN A 93 -3.10 6.20 -13.46
N GLY A 94 -2.27 6.81 -12.61
CA GLY A 94 -2.61 7.94 -11.75
C GLY A 94 -3.40 7.53 -10.51
N SER A 95 -3.26 8.33 -9.45
CA SER A 95 -3.96 8.10 -8.18
C SER A 95 -4.60 9.39 -7.65
N SER A 96 -4.75 9.49 -6.34
CA SER A 96 -5.76 10.31 -5.66
C SER A 96 -5.57 11.81 -5.84
N ILE A 97 -4.35 12.27 -6.14
CA ILE A 97 -4.11 13.67 -6.53
C ILE A 97 -4.78 13.97 -7.86
N ALA A 98 -4.66 13.08 -8.85
CA ALA A 98 -5.19 13.27 -10.19
C ALA A 98 -6.69 12.98 -10.28
N ILE A 99 -7.14 11.87 -9.70
CA ILE A 99 -8.52 11.36 -9.87
C ILE A 99 -9.41 11.56 -8.64
N ARG A 100 -8.95 12.36 -7.67
CA ARG A 100 -9.65 12.76 -6.44
C ARG A 100 -9.73 11.68 -5.36
N HIS A 101 -10.11 12.12 -4.17
CA HIS A 101 -10.23 11.31 -2.96
C HIS A 101 -11.61 11.44 -2.30
N PRO A 102 -12.62 10.66 -2.73
CA PRO A 102 -13.83 10.45 -1.95
C PRO A 102 -13.48 9.61 -0.71
N TRP A 103 -13.71 10.19 0.47
CA TRP A 103 -13.40 9.55 1.74
C TRP A 103 -14.06 8.17 1.86
N SER A 104 -13.31 7.20 2.39
CA SER A 104 -13.69 5.80 2.55
C SER A 104 -14.00 5.01 1.26
N ALA A 105 -14.13 5.65 0.10
CA ALA A 105 -14.31 4.96 -1.18
C ALA A 105 -12.98 4.73 -1.93
N THR A 106 -11.98 5.59 -1.73
CA THR A 106 -10.66 5.44 -2.37
C THR A 106 -9.97 4.12 -2.04
N GLY A 107 -10.14 3.57 -0.83
CA GLY A 107 -9.55 2.28 -0.47
C GLY A 107 -10.06 1.14 -1.35
N ALA A 108 -11.37 1.10 -1.62
CA ALA A 108 -11.96 0.11 -2.51
C ALA A 108 -11.61 0.33 -3.98
N ARG A 109 -11.31 1.57 -4.40
CA ARG A 109 -10.85 1.90 -5.76
C ARG A 109 -9.42 1.41 -6.03
N ILE A 110 -8.59 1.36 -5.00
CA ILE A 110 -7.18 0.94 -5.11
C ILE A 110 -7.02 -0.58 -5.21
N ILE A 111 -7.98 -1.35 -4.66
CA ILE A 111 -8.00 -2.82 -4.70
C ILE A 111 -8.70 -3.30 -5.97
#